data_AF-A0A968RP89-F1
#
_entry.id   AF-A0A968RP89-F1
#
_cell.length_a   1.000
_cell.length_b   1.000
_cell.length_c   1.000
_cell.angle_alpha   90.00
_cell.angle_beta   90.00
_cell.angle_gamma   90.00
#
_symmetry.space_group_name_H-M   'P 1'
#
loop_
_entity.id
_entity.type
_entity.pdbx_description
1 polymer ?
#
loop_
_entity_poly.entity_id
_entity_poly.type
_entity_poly.pdbx_seq_one_letter_code
_entity_poly.pdbx_strand_id
1 'polypeptide(L)'
;MKVTVLLMIPLGNSFENIAVSLGISIPTIQLYSQTYQDKGLDFYLENHYLGYRGKLNEEQKEVLKTELNTNLYATSQEIVDFIASKFGIQYTSTGLVFLLHRLGFSYKKTKLVPCEVNIEAQKDFCRAIKSLSFGGKTGR
;
A
#
# COMPACT_ATOMS: atom_id res chain seq x y z
N MET A 1 8.86 23.91 -14.50
CA MET A 1 10.30 23.78 -14.85
C MET A 1 10.51 23.70 -16.36
N LYS A 2 10.02 22.66 -17.05
CA LYS A 2 10.11 22.50 -18.51
C LYS A 2 9.70 23.75 -19.31
N VAL A 3 8.43 24.16 -19.18
CA VAL A 3 7.87 25.33 -19.90
C VAL A 3 8.66 26.62 -19.62
N THR A 4 9.12 26.82 -18.39
CA THR A 4 9.90 28.00 -17.99
C THR A 4 11.22 28.09 -18.76
N VAL A 5 11.90 26.97 -19.01
CA VAL A 5 13.12 26.93 -19.85
C VAL A 5 12.82 27.42 -21.26
N LEU A 6 11.73 26.95 -21.88
CA LEU A 6 11.34 27.38 -23.23
C LEU A 6 10.97 28.86 -23.32
N LEU A 7 10.49 29.48 -22.24
CA LEU A 7 10.21 30.91 -22.20
C LEU A 7 11.48 31.75 -22.01
N MET A 8 12.43 31.27 -21.21
CA MET A 8 13.67 32.02 -20.92
C MET A 8 14.61 32.13 -22.13
N ILE A 9 14.62 31.12 -23.01
CA ILE A 9 15.44 31.10 -24.23
C ILE A 9 15.10 32.25 -25.20
N PRO A 10 13.85 32.44 -25.67
CA PRO A 10 13.49 33.56 -26.54
C PRO A 10 13.57 34.92 -25.84
N LEU A 11 13.54 34.95 -24.50
CA LEU A 11 13.81 36.15 -23.71
C LEU A 11 15.31 36.51 -23.64
N GLY A 12 16.18 35.77 -24.32
CA GLY A 12 17.62 36.08 -24.44
C GLY A 12 18.47 35.60 -23.27
N ASN A 13 17.96 34.71 -22.42
CA ASN A 13 18.75 34.16 -21.32
C ASN A 13 19.73 33.11 -21.84
N SER A 14 20.98 33.16 -21.37
CA SER A 14 21.98 32.12 -21.62
C SER A 14 21.64 30.83 -20.84
N PHE A 15 22.14 29.69 -21.31
CA PHE A 15 21.88 28.40 -20.64
C PHE A 15 22.47 28.33 -19.24
N GLU A 16 23.58 29.02 -19.00
CA GLU A 16 24.20 29.16 -17.67
C GLU A 16 23.27 29.92 -16.72
N ASN A 17 22.67 31.03 -17.18
CA ASN A 17 21.73 31.80 -16.36
C ASN A 17 20.48 31.00 -16.04
N ILE A 18 19.95 30.26 -17.02
CA ILE A 18 18.79 29.37 -16.82
C ILE A 18 19.13 28.26 -15.83
N ALA A 19 20.32 27.66 -15.93
CA ALA A 19 20.77 26.59 -15.03
C ALA A 19 20.85 27.07 -13.58
N VAL A 20 21.45 28.23 -13.35
CA VAL A 20 21.54 28.85 -12.01
C VAL A 20 20.15 29.24 -11.50
N SER A 21 19.32 29.87 -12.33
CA SER A 21 18.00 30.36 -11.92
C SER A 21 17.02 29.24 -11.56
N LEU A 22 17.10 28.12 -12.27
CA LEU A 22 16.16 27.00 -12.12
C LEU A 22 16.74 25.82 -11.32
N GLY A 23 18.04 25.86 -10.98
CA GLY A 23 18.71 24.77 -10.27
C GLY A 23 18.77 23.47 -11.06
N ILE A 24 18.87 23.54 -12.39
CA ILE A 24 18.92 22.36 -13.27
C ILE A 24 20.20 22.34 -14.10
N SER A 25 20.60 21.15 -14.55
CA SER A 25 21.82 20.99 -15.34
C SER A 25 21.66 21.56 -16.76
N ILE A 26 22.75 22.09 -17.33
CA ILE A 26 22.79 22.55 -18.73
C ILE A 26 22.36 21.45 -19.73
N PRO A 27 22.79 20.17 -19.59
CA PRO A 27 22.27 19.09 -20.44
C PRO A 27 20.74 18.92 -20.39
N THR A 28 20.13 19.14 -19.22
CA THR A 28 18.67 19.11 -19.08
C THR A 28 18.00 20.23 -19.88
N ILE A 29 18.59 21.43 -19.88
CA ILE A 29 18.11 22.58 -20.66
C ILE A 29 18.21 22.30 -22.16
N GLN A 30 19.35 21.78 -22.61
CA GLN A 30 19.56 21.39 -24.01
C GLN A 30 18.55 20.33 -24.46
N LEU A 31 18.34 19.29 -23.64
CA LEU A 31 17.35 18.25 -23.90
C LEU A 31 15.95 18.85 -24.05
N TYR A 32 15.56 19.79 -23.18
CA TYR A 32 14.26 20.44 -23.26
C TYR A 32 14.09 21.26 -24.55
N SER A 33 15.12 22.04 -24.91
CA SER A 33 15.10 22.84 -26.15
C SER A 33 15.01 21.94 -27.38
N GLN A 34 15.82 20.88 -27.43
CA GLN A 34 15.86 19.95 -28.56
C GLN A 34 14.58 19.12 -28.68
N THR A 35 14.05 18.60 -27.57
CA THR A 35 12.78 17.86 -27.57
C THR A 35 11.63 18.70 -28.12
N TYR A 36 11.59 20.00 -27.78
CA TYR A 36 10.60 20.92 -28.32
C TYR A 36 10.80 21.18 -29.82
N GLN A 37 12.04 21.40 -30.27
CA GLN A 37 12.36 21.62 -31.69
C GLN A 37 12.00 20.39 -32.54
N ASP A 38 12.28 19.19 -32.04
CA ASP A 38 12.10 17.95 -32.81
C ASP A 38 10.65 17.46 -32.84
N LYS A 39 9.91 17.61 -31.73
CA LYS A 39 8.60 16.96 -31.54
C LYS A 39 7.43 17.92 -31.35
N GLY A 40 7.70 19.22 -31.28
CA GLY A 40 6.67 20.25 -31.13
C GLY A 40 6.11 20.40 -29.73
N LEU A 41 5.18 21.35 -29.57
CA LEU A 41 4.63 21.75 -28.29
C LEU A 41 3.76 20.65 -27.65
N ASP A 42 2.93 19.98 -28.44
CA ASP A 42 2.00 18.97 -27.94
C ASP A 42 2.74 17.84 -27.24
N PHE A 43 3.73 17.24 -27.91
CA PHE A 43 4.57 16.20 -27.32
C PHE A 43 5.38 16.72 -26.12
N TYR A 44 5.85 17.97 -26.17
CA TYR A 44 6.64 18.52 -25.08
C TYR A 44 5.84 18.66 -23.77
N LEU A 45 4.56 18.99 -23.90
CA LEU A 45 3.62 19.15 -22.78
C LEU A 45 3.02 17.82 -22.32
N GLU A 46 3.13 16.76 -23.12
CA GLU A 46 2.69 15.42 -22.70
C GLU A 46 3.42 14.98 -21.43
N ASN A 47 2.61 14.64 -20.43
CA ASN A 47 3.10 14.17 -19.14
C ASN A 47 3.01 12.65 -19.11
N HIS A 48 4.05 11.96 -19.59
CA HIS A 48 4.14 10.49 -19.55
C HIS A 48 4.43 9.94 -18.15
N TYR A 49 4.09 10.69 -17.10
CA TYR A 49 4.23 10.22 -15.73
C TYR A 49 3.22 9.08 -15.48
N LEU A 50 3.69 7.85 -15.66
CA LEU A 50 2.99 6.66 -15.24
C LEU A 50 3.13 6.54 -13.73
N GLY A 51 2.19 7.14 -13.00
CA GLY A 51 2.10 6.97 -11.56
C GLY A 51 2.11 5.49 -11.18
N TYR A 52 2.81 5.14 -10.10
CA TYR A 52 2.95 3.75 -9.65
C TYR A 52 1.57 3.10 -9.43
N ARG A 53 1.19 2.14 -10.29
CA ARG A 53 -0.12 1.46 -10.24
C ARG A 53 -0.17 0.25 -9.31
N GLY A 54 0.88 0.02 -8.52
CA GLY A 54 1.02 -1.16 -7.64
C GLY A 54 1.63 -2.37 -8.37
N LYS A 55 1.87 -3.46 -7.63
CA LYS A 55 2.51 -4.68 -8.16
C LYS A 55 1.54 -5.61 -8.90
N LEU A 56 0.25 -5.56 -8.57
CA LEU A 56 -0.79 -6.37 -9.20
C LEU A 56 -1.34 -5.69 -10.46
N ASN A 57 -1.51 -6.47 -11.53
CA ASN A 57 -2.23 -6.05 -12.73
C ASN A 57 -3.76 -6.04 -12.50
N GLU A 58 -4.55 -5.56 -13.46
CA GLU A 58 -6.01 -5.44 -13.28
C GLU A 58 -6.71 -6.79 -13.14
N GLU A 59 -6.29 -7.82 -13.89
CA GLU A 59 -6.86 -9.17 -13.81
C GLU A 59 -6.64 -9.80 -12.42
N GLN A 60 -5.43 -9.68 -11.88
CA GLN A 60 -5.08 -10.17 -10.55
C GLN A 60 -5.86 -9.43 -9.45
N LYS A 61 -6.15 -8.14 -9.64
CA LYS A 61 -7.00 -7.37 -8.70
C LYS A 61 -8.44 -7.89 -8.69
N GLU A 62 -9.00 -8.22 -9.85
CA GLU A 62 -10.37 -8.78 -9.93
C GLU A 62 -10.44 -10.18 -9.32
N VAL A 63 -9.43 -11.02 -9.54
CA VAL A 63 -9.31 -12.31 -8.86
C VAL A 63 -9.22 -12.13 -7.34
N LEU A 64 -8.41 -11.18 -6.87
CA LEU A 64 -8.29 -10.88 -5.45
C LEU A 64 -9.60 -10.34 -4.85
N LYS A 65 -10.31 -9.45 -5.54
CA LYS A 65 -11.63 -8.96 -5.10
C LYS A 65 -12.64 -10.09 -4.96
N THR A 66 -12.68 -11.00 -5.95
CA THR A 66 -13.57 -12.16 -5.93
C THR A 66 -13.27 -13.04 -4.73
N GLU A 67 -12.00 -13.37 -4.52
CA GLU A 67 -11.54 -14.15 -3.37
C GLU A 67 -11.93 -13.51 -2.03
N LEU A 68 -11.67 -12.21 -1.86
CA LEU A 68 -11.97 -11.48 -0.63
C LEU A 68 -13.47 -11.32 -0.36
N ASN A 69 -14.31 -11.45 -1.39
CA ASN A 69 -15.77 -11.45 -1.23
C ASN A 69 -16.32 -12.85 -0.91
N THR A 70 -15.65 -13.92 -1.34
CA THR A 70 -16.07 -15.31 -1.08
C THR A 70 -15.52 -15.86 0.23
N ASN A 71 -14.29 -15.48 0.59
CA ASN A 71 -13.55 -16.00 1.74
C ASN A 71 -13.29 -14.92 2.78
N LEU A 72 -13.49 -15.28 4.05
CA LEU A 72 -13.27 -14.41 5.20
C LEU A 72 -11.88 -14.67 5.77
N TYR A 73 -11.00 -13.67 5.63
CA TYR A 73 -9.67 -13.69 6.21
C TYR A 73 -9.68 -13.03 7.59
N ALA A 74 -9.07 -13.69 8.57
CA ALA A 74 -9.00 -13.17 9.95
C ALA A 74 -7.86 -12.14 10.09
N THR A 75 -6.80 -12.31 9.30
CA THR A 75 -5.61 -11.45 9.37
C THR A 75 -5.17 -10.98 7.99
N SER A 76 -4.55 -9.79 7.93
CA SER A 76 -3.95 -9.29 6.69
C SER A 76 -2.79 -10.18 6.22
N GLN A 77 -2.15 -10.94 7.12
CA GLN A 77 -1.04 -11.83 6.76
C GLN A 77 -1.51 -12.97 5.86
N GLU A 78 -2.68 -13.56 6.14
CA GLU A 78 -3.27 -14.60 5.28
C GLU A 78 -3.48 -14.11 3.84
N ILE A 79 -3.85 -12.83 3.67
CA ILE A 79 -4.01 -12.22 2.36
C ILE A 79 -2.64 -12.03 1.68
N VAL A 80 -1.59 -11.66 2.42
CA VAL A 80 -0.22 -11.61 1.87
C VAL A 80 0.21 -12.98 1.38
N ASP A 81 -0.02 -14.02 2.17
CA ASP A 81 0.40 -15.40 1.85
C ASP A 81 -0.40 -15.95 0.65
N PHE A 82 -1.68 -15.59 0.52
CA PHE A 82 -2.49 -15.87 -0.66
C PHE A 82 -1.93 -15.19 -1.92
N ILE A 83 -1.62 -13.89 -1.85
CA ILE A 83 -1.06 -13.16 -3.00
C ILE A 83 0.32 -13.73 -3.38
N ALA A 84 1.14 -14.10 -2.39
CA ALA A 84 2.45 -14.69 -2.62
C ALA A 84 2.34 -16.08 -3.28
N SER A 85 1.41 -16.93 -2.84
CA SER A 85 1.20 -18.27 -3.41
C SER A 85 0.53 -18.24 -4.79
N LYS A 86 -0.47 -17.38 -5.00
CA LYS A 86 -1.24 -17.33 -6.26
C LYS A 86 -0.57 -16.52 -7.35
N PHE A 87 0.13 -15.45 -7.00
CA PHE A 87 0.71 -14.51 -7.96
C PHE A 87 2.23 -14.39 -7.89
N GLY A 88 2.88 -14.99 -6.90
CA GLY A 88 4.34 -14.86 -6.70
C GLY A 88 4.79 -13.48 -6.22
N ILE A 89 3.86 -12.64 -5.75
CA ILE A 89 4.14 -11.24 -5.39
C ILE A 89 4.14 -11.07 -3.88
N GLN A 90 5.29 -10.67 -3.34
CA GLN A 90 5.45 -10.33 -1.93
C GLN A 90 4.98 -8.89 -1.64
N TYR A 91 4.10 -8.73 -0.67
CA TYR A 91 3.65 -7.44 -0.16
C TYR A 91 4.13 -7.23 1.28
N THR A 92 4.50 -5.99 1.61
CA THR A 92 4.65 -5.58 3.01
C THR A 92 3.27 -5.36 3.62
N SER A 93 3.14 -5.47 4.94
CA SER A 93 1.86 -5.28 5.64
C SER A 93 1.25 -3.90 5.31
N THR A 94 2.06 -2.84 5.32
CA THR A 94 1.63 -1.49 4.92
C THR A 94 1.22 -1.42 3.46
N GLY A 95 1.99 -2.03 2.56
CA GLY A 95 1.68 -2.07 1.13
C GLY A 95 0.37 -2.80 0.82
N LEU A 96 0.08 -3.87 1.57
CA LEU A 96 -1.19 -4.58 1.47
C LEU A 96 -2.36 -3.71 1.94
N VAL A 97 -2.22 -3.00 3.06
CA VAL A 97 -3.26 -2.09 3.55
C VAL A 97 -3.60 -1.04 2.49
N PHE A 98 -2.59 -0.40 1.90
CA PHE A 98 -2.81 0.55 0.79
C PHE A 98 -3.48 -0.09 -0.43
N LEU A 99 -3.10 -1.32 -0.77
CA LEU A 99 -3.74 -2.07 -1.85
C LEU A 99 -5.23 -2.30 -1.56
N LEU A 100 -5.56 -2.77 -0.36
CA LEU A 100 -6.94 -3.05 0.05
C LEU A 100 -7.81 -1.80 0.04
N HIS A 101 -7.31 -0.68 0.58
CA HIS A 101 -8.00 0.61 0.52
C HIS A 101 -8.28 1.03 -0.93
N ARG A 102 -7.31 0.85 -1.83
CA ARG A 102 -7.49 1.17 -3.26
C ARG A 102 -8.50 0.26 -3.95
N LEU A 103 -8.64 -0.97 -3.49
CA LEU A 103 -9.66 -1.92 -3.97
C LEU A 103 -11.05 -1.69 -3.35
N GLY A 104 -11.18 -0.71 -2.44
CA GLY A 104 -12.43 -0.38 -1.76
C GLY A 104 -12.69 -1.18 -0.49
N PHE A 105 -11.75 -2.02 -0.06
CA PHE A 105 -11.86 -2.76 1.19
C PHE A 105 -11.33 -1.94 2.36
N SER A 106 -12.08 -1.94 3.45
CA SER A 106 -11.63 -1.40 4.74
C SER A 106 -11.44 -2.55 5.70
N TYR A 107 -10.30 -2.58 6.41
CA TYR A 107 -10.05 -3.61 7.41
C TYR A 107 -11.05 -3.46 8.56
N LYS A 108 -11.93 -4.44 8.72
CA LYS A 108 -12.81 -4.55 9.87
C LYS A 108 -12.29 -5.66 10.76
N LYS A 109 -11.63 -5.27 11.87
CA LYS A 109 -11.20 -6.23 12.90
C LYS A 109 -12.41 -7.05 13.34
N THR A 110 -12.43 -8.33 12.99
CA THR A 110 -13.44 -9.26 13.48
C THR A 110 -13.26 -9.31 15.00
N LYS A 111 -14.32 -8.95 15.73
CA LYS A 111 -14.35 -9.19 17.17
C LYS A 111 -14.16 -10.69 17.33
N LEU A 112 -13.18 -11.07 18.17
CA LEU A 112 -12.89 -12.46 18.54
C LEU A 112 -14.19 -13.25 18.57
N VAL A 113 -14.27 -14.29 17.74
CA VAL A 113 -15.30 -15.31 17.88
C VAL A 113 -15.33 -15.66 19.37
N PRO A 114 -16.48 -15.59 20.05
CA PRO A 114 -16.55 -16.07 21.43
C PRO A 114 -15.98 -17.47 21.40
N CYS A 115 -14.85 -17.66 22.09
CA CYS A 115 -14.26 -18.98 22.29
C CYS A 115 -15.42 -19.89 22.65
N GLU A 116 -15.70 -20.91 21.82
CA GLU A 116 -16.75 -21.87 22.10
C GLU A 116 -16.51 -22.34 23.53
N VAL A 117 -17.38 -21.89 24.44
CA VAL A 117 -17.26 -22.19 25.85
C VAL A 117 -17.44 -23.69 25.93
N ASN A 118 -16.33 -24.42 26.07
CA ASN A 118 -16.39 -25.83 26.37
C ASN A 118 -16.91 -25.94 27.81
N ILE A 119 -18.23 -26.05 27.92
CA ILE A 119 -18.99 -26.03 29.18
C ILE A 119 -18.46 -27.12 30.13
N GLU A 120 -17.98 -28.25 29.59
CA GLU A 120 -17.38 -29.33 30.37
C GLU A 120 -16.04 -28.91 30.97
N ALA A 121 -15.14 -28.34 30.16
CA ALA A 121 -13.87 -27.82 30.65
C ALA A 121 -14.04 -26.70 31.70
N GLN A 122 -15.06 -25.85 31.54
CA GLN A 122 -15.36 -24.79 32.52
C GLN A 122 -15.98 -25.35 33.81
N LYS A 123 -16.81 -26.39 33.74
CA LYS A 123 -17.36 -27.07 34.92
C LYS A 123 -16.26 -27.77 35.72
N ASP A 124 -15.32 -28.43 35.05
CA ASP A 124 -14.19 -29.09 35.71
C ASP A 124 -13.24 -28.07 36.35
N PHE A 125 -13.00 -26.93 35.68
CA PHE A 125 -12.24 -25.82 36.25
C PHE A 125 -12.93 -25.23 37.50
N CYS A 126 -14.25 -25.01 37.47
CA CYS A 126 -15.00 -24.55 38.64
C CYS A 126 -14.95 -25.57 39.81
N ARG A 127 -14.93 -26.88 39.51
CA ARG A 127 -14.81 -27.92 40.54
C ARG A 127 -13.42 -27.88 41.20
N ALA A 128 -12.36 -27.72 40.40
CA ALA A 128 -10.98 -27.62 40.89
C ALA A 128 -10.77 -26.39 41.80
N ILE A 129 -11.30 -25.22 41.43
CA ILE A 129 -11.22 -24.00 42.25
C ILE A 129 -11.96 -24.17 43.59
N LYS A 130 -13.15 -24.81 43.59
CA LYS A 130 -13.91 -25.04 44.83
C LYS A 130 -13.21 -25.97 45.80
N SER A 131 -12.50 -27.00 45.32
CA SER A 131 -11.69 -27.87 46.20
C SER A 131 -10.49 -27.13 46.81
N LEU A 132 -9.94 -26.15 46.10
CA LEU A 132 -8.84 -25.31 46.58
C LEU A 132 -9.31 -24.28 47.62
N SER A 133 -10.54 -23.76 47.50
CA SER A 133 -11.06 -22.73 48.43
C SER A 133 -11.55 -23.28 49.77
N PHE A 134 -11.69 -24.61 49.92
CA PHE A 134 -12.11 -25.25 51.17
C PHE A 134 -10.94 -25.67 52.08
N GLY A 135 -9.68 -25.55 51.61
CA GLY A 135 -8.48 -25.90 52.38
C GLY A 135 -7.83 -24.75 53.16
N GLY A 136 -8.49 -23.60 53.28
CA GLY A 136 -7.87 -22.36 53.73
C GLY A 136 -8.56 -21.64 54.88
N LYS A 137 -8.97 -22.34 55.95
CA LYS A 137 -9.19 -21.72 57.27
C LYS A 137 -8.81 -22.68 58.40
N THR A 138 -7.52 -22.73 58.73
CA THR A 138 -7.04 -23.12 60.06
C THR A 138 -5.90 -22.19 60.49
N GLY A 139 -6.19 -21.36 61.49
CA GLY A 139 -5.22 -20.80 62.45
C GLY A 139 -4.44 -19.56 62.02
N ARG A 140 -4.83 -18.38 62.52
CA ARG A 140 -4.46 -17.85 63.84
C ARG A 140 -5.43 -16.76 64.27
#